data_AF-A0A946ABF6-F1
#
_entry.id   AF-A0A946ABF6-F1
#
_cell.length_a   1.000
_cell.length_b   1.000
_cell.length_c   1.000
_cell.angle_alpha   90.00
_cell.angle_beta   90.00
_cell.angle_gamma   90.00
#
_symmetry.space_group_name_H-M   'P 1'
#
loop_
_entity.id
_entity.type
_entity.pdbx_description
1 polymer ?
#
loop_
_entity_poly.entity_id
_entity_poly.type
_entity_poly.pdbx_seq_one_letter_code
_entity_poly.pdbx_strand_id
1 'polypeptide(L)'
;MALCKNCPIVIVMAVAAIALPSLAQTFPGSLDSMQEFRVVAVHDGDTVALDDGRQLRLVGISAPKFSSGYQTDEKQPLARAAT
;
A
#
# COMPACT_ATOMS: atom_id res chain seq x y z
N MET A 1 2.00 -15.60 47.26
CA MET A 1 0.56 -15.32 47.00
C MET A 1 0.44 -14.00 46.26
N ALA A 2 0.31 -14.01 44.93
CA ALA A 2 -0.19 -12.87 44.13
C ALA A 2 -0.47 -13.27 42.66
N LEU A 3 -0.91 -14.52 42.42
CA LEU A 3 -1.21 -15.00 41.07
C LEU A 3 -2.68 -15.41 40.98
N CYS A 4 -3.61 -14.46 41.16
CA CYS A 4 -5.04 -14.69 40.92
C CYS A 4 -5.80 -13.36 40.96
N LYS A 5 -5.90 -12.67 39.81
CA LYS A 5 -6.98 -11.69 39.53
C LYS A 5 -6.98 -11.18 38.09
N ASN A 6 -5.82 -11.11 37.42
CA ASN A 6 -5.71 -10.63 36.03
C ASN A 6 -5.47 -11.76 35.00
N CYS A 7 -5.53 -13.02 35.44
CA CYS A 7 -5.34 -14.21 34.62
C CYS A 7 -6.19 -14.24 33.33
N PRO A 8 -7.49 -13.88 33.35
CA PRO A 8 -8.29 -13.98 32.12
C PRO A 8 -7.91 -12.94 31.07
N ILE A 9 -7.50 -11.73 31.47
CA ILE A 9 -7.12 -10.67 30.53
C ILE A 9 -5.79 -10.99 29.83
N VAL A 10 -4.81 -11.50 30.59
CA VAL A 10 -3.52 -11.92 30.03
C VAL A 10 -3.70 -13.08 29.05
N ILE A 11 -4.60 -14.03 29.37
CA ILE A 11 -4.94 -15.14 28.49
C ILE A 11 -5.63 -14.63 27.21
N VAL A 12 -6.62 -13.74 27.32
CA VAL A 12 -7.32 -13.18 26.14
C VAL A 12 -6.38 -12.39 25.24
N MET A 13 -5.47 -11.58 25.80
CA MET A 13 -4.47 -10.84 25.02
C MET A 13 -3.46 -11.76 24.35
N ALA A 14 -3.02 -12.83 25.03
CA ALA A 14 -2.12 -13.83 24.45
C ALA A 14 -2.80 -14.61 23.31
N VAL A 15 -4.07 -15.01 23.48
CA VAL A 15 -4.85 -15.68 22.43
C VAL A 15 -5.08 -14.77 21.24
N ALA A 16 -5.39 -13.48 21.48
CA ALA A 16 -5.53 -12.49 20.40
C ALA A 16 -4.21 -12.33 19.62
N ALA A 17 -3.07 -12.21 20.31
CA ALA A 17 -1.76 -12.06 19.67
C ALA A 17 -1.37 -13.28 18.81
N ILE A 18 -1.80 -14.49 19.18
CA ILE A 18 -1.56 -15.73 18.42
C ILE A 18 -2.53 -15.88 17.23
N ALA A 19 -3.75 -15.33 17.32
CA ALA A 19 -4.77 -15.43 16.27
C ALA A 19 -4.64 -14.35 15.17
N LEU A 20 -4.05 -13.20 15.50
CA LEU A 20 -3.88 -12.06 14.59
C LEU A 20 -2.82 -12.17 13.46
N PRO A 21 -1.81 -13.08 13.45
CA PRO A 21 -0.84 -13.13 12.34
C PRO A 21 -1.47 -13.57 11.03
N SER A 22 -2.67 -14.15 11.05
CA SER A 22 -3.44 -14.55 9.86
C SER A 22 -3.96 -13.38 9.02
N LEU A 23 -3.88 -12.14 9.54
CA LEU A 23 -4.17 -10.91 8.80
C LEU A 23 -2.92 -10.28 8.19
N ALA A 24 -1.74 -10.88 8.36
CA ALA A 24 -0.58 -10.52 7.56
C ALA A 24 -0.87 -10.91 6.11
N GLN A 25 -1.31 -9.94 5.32
CA GLN A 25 -1.53 -10.06 3.89
C GLN A 25 -0.20 -10.49 3.25
N THR A 26 -0.03 -11.79 3.06
CA THR A 26 0.98 -12.29 2.14
C THR A 26 0.55 -11.81 0.77
N PHE A 27 1.41 -11.08 0.06
CA PHE A 27 1.15 -10.71 -1.32
C PHE A 27 0.96 -12.02 -2.09
N PRO A 28 -0.27 -12.38 -2.53
CA PRO A 28 -0.53 -13.70 -3.11
C PRO A 28 0.00 -13.79 -4.54
N GLY A 29 0.61 -12.73 -5.07
CA GLY A 29 1.19 -12.70 -6.39
C GLY A 29 2.43 -13.57 -6.43
N SER A 30 2.30 -14.77 -6.99
CA SER A 30 3.44 -15.40 -7.63
C SER A 30 3.81 -14.56 -8.86
N LEU A 31 5.11 -14.30 -9.05
CA LEU A 31 5.63 -13.72 -10.30
C LEU A 31 5.35 -14.63 -11.52
N ASP A 32 4.96 -15.89 -11.28
CA ASP A 32 4.62 -16.86 -12.34
C ASP A 32 3.33 -16.48 -13.10
N SER A 33 2.45 -15.64 -12.53
CA SER A 33 1.29 -15.10 -13.24
C SER A 33 1.52 -13.63 -13.59
N MET A 34 2.08 -13.39 -14.78
CA MET A 34 2.20 -12.05 -15.35
C MET A 34 1.02 -11.80 -16.28
N GLN A 35 0.33 -10.68 -16.07
CA GLN A 35 -0.61 -10.13 -17.06
C GLN A 35 0.01 -8.88 -17.67
N GLU A 36 -0.12 -8.75 -18.98
CA GLU A 36 0.30 -7.58 -19.73
C GLU A 36 -0.91 -6.70 -20.03
N PHE A 37 -0.74 -5.39 -19.88
CA PHE A 37 -1.74 -4.37 -20.18
C PHE A 37 -1.08 -3.24 -20.94
N ARG A 38 -1.84 -2.58 -21.81
CA ARG A 38 -1.34 -1.39 -22.49
C ARG A 38 -1.55 -0.17 -21.60
N VAL A 39 -0.48 0.58 -21.35
CA VAL A 39 -0.57 1.90 -20.72
C VAL A 39 -1.19 2.88 -21.71
N VAL A 40 -2.26 3.57 -21.28
CA VAL A 40 -2.96 4.58 -22.10
C VAL A 40 -2.75 6.01 -21.60
N ALA A 41 -2.35 6.19 -20.34
CA ALA A 41 -1.92 7.48 -19.80
C ALA A 41 -0.96 7.31 -18.61
N VAL A 42 -0.10 8.31 -18.40
CA VAL A 42 0.74 8.46 -17.20
C VAL A 42 0.19 9.63 -16.40
N HIS A 43 -0.19 9.41 -15.14
CA HIS A 43 -0.80 10.45 -14.29
C HIS A 43 0.23 11.16 -13.42
N ASP A 44 1.11 10.39 -12.79
CA ASP A 44 2.28 10.83 -12.03
C ASP A 44 3.31 9.69 -12.04
N GLY A 45 4.50 9.91 -11.47
CA GLY A 45 5.60 8.95 -11.59
C GLY A 45 5.40 7.62 -10.85
N ASP A 46 4.27 7.42 -10.17
CA ASP A 46 3.88 6.17 -9.55
C ASP A 46 2.47 5.69 -9.93
N THR A 47 1.78 6.35 -10.86
CA THR A 47 0.41 5.99 -11.28
C THR A 47 0.22 6.06 -12.79
N VAL A 48 -0.30 4.98 -13.38
CA VAL A 48 -0.65 4.87 -14.80
C VAL A 48 -2.09 4.44 -15.01
N ALA A 49 -2.69 4.80 -16.14
CA ALA A 49 -3.97 4.25 -16.60
C ALA A 49 -3.74 3.14 -17.61
N LEU A 50 -4.53 2.07 -17.50
CA LEU A 50 -4.49 0.89 -18.36
C LEU A 50 -5.65 0.92 -19.36
N ASP A 51 -5.50 0.19 -20.47
CA ASP A 51 -6.48 0.07 -21.56
C ASP A 51 -7.82 -0.56 -21.14
N ASP A 52 -7.83 -1.35 -20.07
CA ASP A 52 -9.04 -1.93 -19.47
C ASP A 52 -9.79 -0.97 -18.53
N GLY A 53 -9.35 0.29 -18.45
CA GLY A 53 -9.97 1.34 -17.64
C GLY A 53 -9.52 1.38 -16.18
N ARG A 54 -8.63 0.49 -15.74
CA ARG A 54 -8.06 0.56 -14.39
C ARG A 54 -6.97 1.63 -14.29
N GLN A 55 -6.83 2.20 -13.09
CA GLN A 55 -5.65 2.96 -12.68
C GLN A 55 -4.77 2.08 -11.79
N LEU A 56 -3.48 2.01 -12.10
CA LEU A 56 -2.50 1.19 -11.39
C LEU A 56 -1.50 2.09 -10.66
N ARG A 57 -1.35 1.87 -9.34
CA ARG A 57 -0.32 2.47 -8.48
C ARG A 57 0.86 1.51 -8.34
N LEU A 58 2.07 2.00 -8.51
CA LEU A 58 3.30 1.25 -8.28
C LEU A 58 3.54 1.09 -6.76
N VAL A 59 3.44 -0.14 -6.27
CA VAL A 59 3.63 -0.45 -4.84
C VAL A 59 5.12 -0.42 -4.50
N GLY A 60 5.45 0.11 -3.32
CA GLY A 60 6.82 0.14 -2.79
C GLY A 60 7.66 1.34 -3.23
N ILE A 61 7.10 2.21 -4.07
CA ILE A 61 7.72 3.49 -4.43
C ILE A 61 6.72 4.63 -4.25
N SER A 62 7.23 5.85 -4.07
CA SER A 62 6.45 7.08 -4.15
C SER A 62 7.25 8.06 -5.01
N ALA A 63 6.66 8.53 -6.10
CA ALA A 63 7.32 9.48 -6.99
C ALA A 63 7.01 10.94 -6.60
N PRO A 64 7.89 11.89 -6.93
CA PRO A 64 7.58 13.31 -6.81
C PRO A 64 6.40 13.71 -7.70
N LYS A 65 5.51 14.56 -7.19
CA LYS A 65 4.23 14.89 -7.82
C LYS A 65 4.16 16.35 -8.26
N PHE A 66 3.35 16.58 -9.29
CA PHE A 66 2.86 17.93 -9.58
C PHE A 66 1.91 18.36 -8.46
N SER A 67 1.76 19.69 -8.28
CA SER A 67 0.90 20.25 -7.25
C SER A 67 -0.50 19.65 -7.35
N SER A 68 -1.04 19.22 -6.22
CA SER A 68 -2.26 18.43 -6.15
C SER A 68 -3.54 19.26 -6.32
N GLY A 69 -3.55 20.30 -7.17
CA GLY A 69 -4.70 21.21 -7.34
C GLY A 69 -5.08 22.03 -6.11
N TYR A 70 -4.59 21.68 -4.92
CA TYR A 70 -4.57 22.53 -3.73
C TYR A 70 -3.58 23.67 -4.00
N GLN A 71 -4.08 24.90 -3.91
CA GLN A 71 -3.36 26.13 -4.30
C GLN A 71 -2.05 26.37 -3.53
N THR A 72 -1.77 25.59 -2.48
CA THR A 72 -0.63 25.74 -1.59
C THR A 72 0.51 24.77 -1.86
N ASP A 73 0.32 23.73 -2.68
CA ASP A 73 1.39 22.77 -2.96
C ASP A 73 2.25 23.30 -4.13
N GLU A 74 3.52 23.60 -3.87
CA GLU A 74 4.47 23.81 -4.95
C GLU A 74 4.81 22.47 -5.63
N LYS A 75 5.14 22.52 -6.92
CA LYS A 75 5.62 21.34 -7.66
C LYS A 75 6.86 20.77 -6.95
N GLN A 76 6.83 19.47 -6.67
CA GLN A 76 7.97 18.81 -6.04
C GLN A 76 9.17 18.73 -7.01
N PRO A 77 10.41 18.83 -6.50
CA PRO A 77 11.60 18.60 -7.31
C PRO A 77 11.51 17.28 -8.07
N LEU A 78 11.99 17.26 -9.32
CA LEU A 78 12.02 16.08 -10.19
C LEU A 78 10.65 15.51 -10.64
N ALA A 79 9.51 16.11 -10.27
CA ALA A 79 8.19 15.60 -10.69
C ALA A 79 8.03 15.44 -12.21
N ARG A 80 8.63 16.36 -12.99
CA ARG A 80 8.64 16.27 -14.46
C ARG A 80 9.57 15.21 -15.02
N ALA A 81 10.63 14.85 -14.31
CA ALA A 81 11.53 13.79 -14.74
C ALA A 81 10.95 12.40 -14.40
N ALA A 82 10.05 12.33 -13.41
CA ALA A 82 9.39 11.11 -12.99
C ALA A 82 8.12 10.78 -13.79
N THR A 83 7.60 11.70 -14.61
CA THR A 83 6.34 11.55 -15.38
C THR A 83 6.63 11.57 -16.87
#